data_AF-A0A2E1M528-F1
#
_entry.id   AF-A0A2E1M528-F1
#
_cell.length_a   1.000
_cell.length_b   1.000
_cell.length_c   1.000
_cell.angle_alpha   90.00
_cell.angle_beta   90.00
_cell.angle_gamma   90.00
#
_symmetry.space_group_name_H-M   'P 1'
#
loop_
_entity.id
_entity.type
_entity.pdbx_description
1 polymer ?
#
loop_
_entity_poly.entity_id
_entity_poly.type
_entity_poly.pdbx_seq_one_letter_code
_entity_poly.pdbx_strand_id
1 'polypeptide(L)'
;MACLDDTAPISRRKDVTVRLHSVNHKMDTGDYALQGYENVVLIERKGSLREITGYCLTKDGRRRFINQLDRLKAEASKPYVLLEGTAHDLKKPTVYVPKPHLALDAFQRILMEKEVPLLLLPSTTLAARRGMGEWVARLLINGALTHGMESNDSGDGG
;
A
#
# COMPACT_ATOMS: atom_id res chain seq x y z
N MET A 1 11.63 4.47 15.30
CA MET A 1 11.63 5.14 13.98
C MET A 1 11.24 6.60 14.18
N ALA A 2 11.88 7.55 13.52
CA ALA A 2 11.58 8.98 13.67
C ALA A 2 10.51 9.45 12.67
N CYS A 3 9.38 10.02 13.11
CA CYS A 3 8.32 10.60 12.26
C CYS A 3 8.22 12.12 12.44
N LEU A 4 7.53 12.80 11.51
CA LEU A 4 7.28 14.24 11.60
C LEU A 4 6.12 14.51 12.56
N ASP A 5 6.26 15.55 13.38
CA ASP A 5 5.16 16.16 14.15
C ASP A 5 4.27 16.98 13.20
N ASP A 6 2.99 16.60 13.10
CA ASP A 6 1.99 17.20 12.21
C ASP A 6 1.38 18.49 12.76
N THR A 7 1.58 18.78 14.05
CA THR A 7 1.09 20.01 14.70
C THR A 7 1.99 21.22 14.47
N ALA A 8 3.17 21.01 13.89
CA ALA A 8 4.16 22.06 13.63
C ALA A 8 4.25 22.41 12.12
N PRO A 9 4.55 23.67 11.76
CA PRO A 9 4.85 24.01 10.36
C PRO A 9 5.96 23.12 9.80
N ILE A 10 5.89 22.73 8.52
CA ILE A 10 6.91 21.90 7.84
C ILE A 10 8.35 22.45 8.03
N SER A 11 8.48 23.76 8.25
CA SER A 11 9.72 24.50 8.51
C SER A 11 10.27 24.39 9.94
N ARG A 12 9.50 23.91 10.92
CA ARG A 12 9.92 23.70 12.33
C ARG A 12 9.85 22.20 12.65
N ARG A 13 10.84 21.45 12.17
CA ARG A 13 10.89 19.99 12.38
C ARG A 13 11.11 19.66 13.86
N LYS A 14 10.14 18.99 14.48
CA LYS A 14 10.36 18.11 15.63
C LYS A 14 10.21 16.67 15.13
N ASP A 15 11.16 15.84 15.49
CA ASP A 15 11.14 14.40 15.25
C ASP A 15 10.53 13.68 16.45
N VAL A 16 9.70 12.67 16.19
CA VAL A 16 9.14 11.80 17.23
C VAL A 16 9.62 10.38 17.03
N THR A 17 10.11 9.74 18.10
CA THR A 17 10.48 8.32 18.04
C THR A 17 9.30 7.45 18.42
N VAL A 18 8.83 6.63 17.47
CA VAL A 18 7.77 5.64 17.70
C VAL A 18 8.32 4.23 17.82
N ARG A 19 7.68 3.43 18.67
CA ARG A 19 7.83 1.97 18.75
C ARG A 19 6.60 1.32 18.09
N LEU A 20 6.85 0.41 17.15
CA LEU A 20 5.82 -0.28 16.40
C LEU A 20 5.65 -1.71 16.91
N HIS A 21 4.40 -2.13 16.98
CA HIS A 21 4.00 -3.49 17.29
C HIS A 21 3.15 -4.01 16.14
N SER A 22 3.55 -5.12 15.52
CA SER A 22 2.76 -5.78 14.48
C SER A 22 1.78 -6.75 15.12
N VAL A 23 0.52 -6.69 14.70
CA VAL A 23 -0.53 -7.63 15.11
C VAL A 23 -1.06 -8.32 13.87
N ASN A 24 -1.21 -9.64 13.93
CA ASN A 24 -1.89 -10.39 12.89
C ASN A 24 -3.39 -10.33 13.15
N HIS A 25 -4.13 -9.70 12.25
CA HIS A 25 -5.58 -9.58 12.32
C HIS A 25 -6.18 -9.93 10.96
N LYS A 26 -7.36 -10.56 10.95
CA LYS A 26 -8.06 -10.85 9.70
C LYS A 26 -8.80 -9.58 9.26
N MET A 27 -8.42 -9.05 8.11
CA MET A 27 -9.08 -7.90 7.49
C MET A 27 -10.01 -8.36 6.38
N ASP A 28 -11.09 -7.61 6.13
CA ASP A 28 -12.01 -7.88 5.02
C ASP A 28 -11.40 -7.48 3.67
N THR A 29 -10.62 -6.39 3.65
CA THR A 29 -9.84 -5.91 2.50
C THR A 29 -8.47 -5.39 2.94
N GLY A 30 -7.46 -5.56 2.08
CA GLY A 30 -6.09 -5.13 2.33
C GLY A 30 -5.28 -6.10 3.20
N ASP A 31 -3.98 -5.88 3.25
CA ASP A 31 -3.02 -6.66 4.02
C ASP A 31 -2.37 -5.86 5.16
N TYR A 32 -2.23 -4.54 4.98
CA TYR A 32 -1.66 -3.66 6.01
C TYR A 32 -2.48 -2.39 6.20
N ALA A 33 -2.72 -2.06 7.47
CA ALA A 33 -3.28 -0.81 7.93
C ALA A 33 -2.68 -0.44 9.29
N LEU A 34 -2.85 0.82 9.71
CA LEU A 34 -2.63 1.21 11.09
C LEU A 34 -3.89 0.90 11.90
N GLN A 35 -3.73 0.21 13.02
CA GLN A 35 -4.86 -0.16 13.87
C GLN A 35 -5.62 1.07 14.36
N GLY A 36 -6.94 1.08 14.19
CA GLY A 36 -7.83 2.20 14.53
C GLY A 36 -7.88 3.31 13.46
N TYR A 37 -7.12 3.16 12.36
CA TYR A 37 -7.08 4.09 11.22
C TYR A 37 -7.14 3.33 9.88
N GLU A 38 -7.83 2.19 9.86
CA GLU A 38 -7.96 1.31 8.70
C GLU A 38 -8.61 2.01 7.50
N ASN A 39 -9.47 3.01 7.77
CA ASN A 39 -10.13 3.84 6.77
C ASN A 39 -9.25 4.95 6.18
N VAL A 40 -8.01 5.11 6.67
CA VAL A 40 -7.12 6.17 6.20
C VAL A 40 -6.18 5.65 5.13
N VAL A 41 -5.18 4.85 5.52
CA VAL A 41 -4.24 4.22 4.59
C VAL A 41 -4.42 2.72 4.65
N LEU A 42 -4.73 2.12 3.50
CA LEU A 42 -4.92 0.69 3.37
C LEU A 42 -4.09 0.16 2.21
N ILE A 43 -3.31 -0.89 2.47
CA ILE A 43 -2.32 -1.40 1.53
C ILE A 43 -2.64 -2.85 1.19
N GLU A 44 -2.78 -3.14 -0.09
CA GLU A 44 -2.90 -4.49 -0.64
C GLU A 44 -1.53 -4.95 -1.19
N ARG A 45 -1.03 -6.10 -0.73
CA ARG A 45 0.26 -6.67 -1.15
C ARG A 45 0.07 -7.71 -2.27
N LYS A 46 0.79 -7.54 -3.38
CA LYS A 46 0.89 -8.52 -4.48
C LYS A 46 2.27 -9.14 -4.50
N GLY A 47 2.32 -10.46 -4.40
CA GLY A 47 3.54 -11.21 -4.11
C GLY A 47 4.37 -11.61 -5.33
N SER A 48 3.80 -11.57 -6.55
CA SER A 48 4.57 -11.99 -7.72
C SER A 48 4.05 -11.48 -9.06
N LEU A 49 4.94 -11.52 -10.05
CA LEU A 49 4.60 -11.32 -11.46
C LEU A 49 3.63 -12.39 -12.01
N ARG A 50 3.71 -13.63 -11.51
CA ARG A 50 2.77 -14.70 -11.87
C ARG A 50 1.35 -14.34 -11.41
N GLU A 51 1.23 -13.84 -10.19
CA GLU A 51 -0.03 -13.37 -9.64
C GLU A 51 -0.58 -12.20 -10.47
N ILE A 52 0.24 -11.20 -10.79
CA ILE A 52 -0.15 -10.10 -11.69
C ILE A 52 -0.64 -10.61 -13.04
N THR A 53 0.08 -11.57 -13.64
CA THR A 53 -0.30 -12.13 -14.94
C THR A 53 -1.69 -12.76 -14.88
N GLY A 54 -1.98 -13.50 -13.80
CA GLY A 54 -3.30 -14.06 -13.55
C GLY A 54 -4.38 -12.99 -13.43
N TYR A 55 -4.10 -11.89 -12.74
CA TYR A 55 -5.03 -10.76 -12.63
C TYR A 55 -5.21 -9.98 -13.93
N CYS A 56 -4.16 -9.70 -14.67
CA CYS A 56 -4.24 -8.71 -15.75
C CYS A 56 -4.57 -9.34 -17.10
N LEU A 57 -4.15 -10.59 -17.34
CA LEU A 57 -4.24 -11.22 -18.67
C LEU A 57 -5.34 -12.27 -18.78
N THR A 58 -6.16 -12.47 -17.73
CA THR A 58 -7.34 -13.32 -17.79
C THR A 58 -8.61 -12.52 -17.52
N LYS A 59 -9.72 -12.87 -18.19
CA LYS A 59 -10.99 -12.14 -18.04
C LYS A 59 -11.49 -12.14 -16.59
N ASP A 60 -11.51 -13.31 -15.96
CA ASP A 60 -11.94 -13.43 -14.56
C ASP A 60 -10.96 -12.82 -13.57
N GLY A 61 -9.66 -13.00 -13.79
CA GLY A 61 -8.65 -12.35 -12.95
C GLY A 61 -8.77 -10.84 -12.99
N ARG A 62 -9.02 -10.26 -14.17
CA ARG A 62 -9.13 -8.81 -14.34
C ARG A 62 -10.33 -8.26 -13.61
N ARG A 63 -11.48 -8.92 -13.75
CA ARG A 63 -12.70 -8.57 -13.01
C ARG A 63 -12.46 -8.63 -11.50
N ARG A 64 -11.86 -9.71 -10.98
CA ARG A 64 -11.58 -9.85 -9.54
C ARG A 64 -10.64 -8.78 -9.02
N PHE A 65 -9.59 -8.47 -9.78
CA PHE A 65 -8.62 -7.46 -9.38
C PHE A 65 -9.23 -6.06 -9.38
N ILE A 66 -10.01 -5.72 -10.41
CA ILE A 66 -10.78 -4.46 -10.44
C ILE A 66 -11.71 -4.35 -9.23
N ASN A 67 -12.48 -5.40 -8.92
CA ASN A 67 -13.37 -5.41 -7.75
C ASN A 67 -12.60 -5.30 -6.42
N GLN A 68 -11.38 -5.83 -6.35
CA GLN A 68 -10.52 -5.66 -5.19
C GLN A 68 -10.06 -4.21 -5.04
N LEU A 69 -9.62 -3.57 -6.13
CA LEU A 69 -9.24 -2.15 -6.10
C LEU A 69 -10.43 -1.25 -5.75
N ASP A 70 -11.62 -1.55 -6.27
CA ASP A 70 -12.83 -0.80 -5.96
C ASP A 70 -13.20 -0.90 -4.47
N ARG A 71 -13.07 -2.10 -3.86
CA ARG A 71 -13.24 -2.26 -2.40
C ARG A 71 -12.17 -1.51 -1.61
N LEU A 72 -10.90 -1.60 -2.03
CA LEU A 72 -9.79 -0.91 -1.37
C LEU A 72 -10.03 0.61 -1.35
N LYS A 73 -10.52 1.19 -2.46
CA LYS A 73 -10.90 2.60 -2.56
C LYS A 73 -12.13 2.97 -1.73
N ALA A 74 -13.09 2.06 -1.60
CA ALA A 74 -14.30 2.28 -0.82
C ALA A 74 -14.01 2.27 0.68
N GLU A 75 -13.05 1.44 1.11
CA GLU A 75 -12.73 1.26 2.52
C GLU A 75 -11.70 2.25 3.04
N ALA A 76 -10.84 2.82 2.18
CA ALA A 76 -9.81 3.76 2.61
C ALA A 76 -9.65 4.97 1.70
N SER A 77 -9.41 6.14 2.33
CA SER A 77 -9.16 7.40 1.61
C SER A 77 -7.85 7.41 0.82
N LYS A 78 -6.85 6.64 1.27
CA LYS A 78 -5.53 6.52 0.65
C LYS A 78 -5.18 5.04 0.42
N PRO A 79 -5.75 4.42 -0.63
CA PRO A 79 -5.46 3.03 -0.97
C PRO A 79 -4.11 2.91 -1.68
N TYR A 80 -3.34 1.86 -1.41
CA TYR A 80 -2.08 1.57 -2.11
C TYR A 80 -1.99 0.11 -2.50
N VAL A 81 -1.29 -0.17 -3.60
CA VAL A 81 -0.84 -1.53 -3.93
C VAL A 81 0.67 -1.62 -3.74
N LEU A 82 1.10 -2.63 -2.99
CA LEU A 82 2.50 -2.95 -2.73
C LEU A 82 2.89 -4.20 -3.52
N LEU A 83 3.69 -4.04 -4.57
CA LEU A 83 4.16 -5.14 -5.40
C LEU A 83 5.56 -5.59 -5.00
N GLU A 84 5.71 -6.88 -4.71
CA GLU A 84 7.02 -7.47 -4.48
C GLU A 84 7.86 -7.61 -5.75
N GLY A 85 9.12 -7.23 -5.62
CA GLY A 85 10.14 -7.27 -6.66
C GLY A 85 10.77 -5.91 -6.91
N THR A 86 11.87 -5.94 -7.65
CA THR A 86 12.45 -4.73 -8.23
C THR A 86 11.93 -4.52 -9.64
N ALA A 87 12.01 -3.28 -10.15
CA ALA A 87 11.70 -3.01 -11.56
C ALA A 87 12.54 -3.86 -12.53
N HIS A 88 13.75 -4.27 -12.12
CA HIS A 88 14.60 -5.15 -12.90
C HIS A 88 14.09 -6.60 -12.89
N ASP A 89 13.71 -7.13 -11.72
CA ASP A 89 13.23 -8.51 -11.60
C ASP A 89 11.88 -8.72 -12.29
N LEU A 90 11.00 -7.74 -12.19
CA LEU A 90 9.68 -7.78 -12.82
C LEU A 90 9.75 -7.80 -14.36
N LYS A 91 10.88 -7.40 -14.97
CA LYS A 91 11.07 -7.44 -16.42
C LYS A 91 11.57 -8.78 -16.94
N LYS A 92 12.03 -9.68 -16.07
CA LYS A 92 12.63 -10.95 -16.46
C LYS A 92 11.55 -11.96 -16.85
N PRO A 93 11.58 -12.52 -18.08
CA PRO A 93 10.71 -13.63 -18.44
C PRO A 93 10.93 -14.83 -17.52
N THR A 94 9.86 -15.56 -17.25
CA THR A 94 9.91 -16.84 -16.53
C THR A 94 9.15 -17.90 -17.31
N VAL A 95 9.30 -19.18 -16.93
CA VAL A 95 8.54 -20.30 -17.53
C VAL A 95 7.03 -20.05 -17.46
N TYR A 96 6.55 -19.41 -16.40
CA TYR A 96 5.13 -19.12 -16.19
C TYR A 96 4.66 -17.79 -16.79
N VAL A 97 5.59 -16.87 -17.03
CA VAL A 97 5.31 -15.52 -17.56
C VAL A 97 6.34 -15.19 -18.64
N PRO A 98 6.14 -15.67 -19.88
CA PRO A 98 7.10 -15.46 -20.97
C PRO A 98 7.13 -14.01 -21.47
N LYS A 99 6.03 -13.25 -21.27
CA LYS A 99 5.88 -11.85 -21.72
C LYS A 99 5.53 -10.94 -20.53
N PRO A 100 6.48 -10.70 -19.61
CA PRO A 100 6.20 -9.97 -18.37
C PRO A 100 5.78 -8.52 -18.60
N HIS A 101 6.29 -7.88 -19.65
CA HIS A 101 5.93 -6.51 -20.02
C HIS A 101 4.42 -6.35 -20.28
N LEU A 102 3.76 -7.32 -20.91
CA LEU A 102 2.31 -7.24 -21.14
C LEU A 102 1.51 -7.25 -19.83
N ALA A 103 1.93 -8.09 -18.88
CA ALA A 103 1.30 -8.16 -17.57
C ALA A 103 1.53 -6.86 -16.78
N LEU A 104 2.75 -6.32 -16.79
CA LEU A 104 3.09 -5.07 -16.11
C LEU A 104 2.37 -3.86 -16.72
N ASP A 105 2.34 -3.73 -18.05
CA ASP A 105 1.65 -2.62 -18.72
C ASP A 105 0.16 -2.66 -18.41
N ALA A 106 -0.47 -3.85 -18.47
CA ALA A 106 -1.88 -4.00 -18.14
C ALA A 106 -2.15 -3.68 -16.65
N PHE A 107 -1.27 -4.12 -15.75
CA PHE A 107 -1.34 -3.83 -14.33
C PHE A 107 -1.24 -2.32 -14.05
N GLN A 108 -0.23 -1.66 -14.61
CA GLN A 108 -0.04 -0.22 -14.45
C GLN A 108 -1.20 0.58 -15.03
N ARG A 109 -1.73 0.20 -16.22
CA ARG A 109 -2.92 0.86 -16.79
C ARG A 109 -4.14 0.74 -15.87
N ILE A 110 -4.41 -0.46 -15.33
CA ILE A 110 -5.51 -0.65 -14.38
C ILE A 110 -5.32 0.22 -13.13
N LEU A 111 -4.12 0.25 -12.57
CA LEU A 111 -3.82 1.09 -11.40
C LEU A 111 -3.98 2.58 -11.69
N MET A 112 -3.56 3.04 -12.87
CA MET A 112 -3.77 4.42 -13.33
C MET A 112 -5.25 4.74 -13.52
N GLU A 113 -6.01 3.87 -14.19
CA GLU A 113 -7.46 4.00 -14.39
C GLU A 113 -8.22 4.04 -13.05
N LYS A 114 -7.74 3.28 -12.05
CA LYS A 114 -8.32 3.26 -10.71
C LYS A 114 -7.72 4.30 -9.78
N GLU A 115 -6.71 5.06 -10.20
CA GLU A 115 -6.00 6.05 -9.39
C GLU A 115 -5.45 5.45 -8.08
N VAL A 116 -4.97 4.20 -8.12
CA VAL A 116 -4.37 3.52 -6.96
C VAL A 116 -2.85 3.52 -7.11
N PRO A 117 -2.10 4.23 -6.25
CA PRO A 117 -0.65 4.28 -6.34
C PRO A 117 0.02 2.91 -6.11
N LEU A 118 1.13 2.73 -6.83
CA LEU A 118 1.97 1.54 -6.73
C LEU A 118 3.22 1.83 -5.89
N LEU A 119 3.49 0.95 -4.92
CA LEU A 119 4.76 0.86 -4.20
C LEU A 119 5.48 -0.41 -4.64
N LEU A 120 6.77 -0.31 -4.96
CA LEU A 120 7.60 -1.49 -5.23
C LEU A 120 8.34 -1.90 -3.96
N LEU A 121 8.28 -3.20 -3.62
CA LEU A 121 8.93 -3.79 -2.47
C LEU A 121 10.11 -4.67 -2.93
N PRO A 122 11.36 -4.22 -2.82
CA PRO A 122 12.50 -5.10 -2.98
C PRO A 122 12.49 -6.14 -1.85
N SER A 123 12.20 -7.40 -2.16
CA SER A 123 12.07 -8.48 -1.16
C SER A 123 13.30 -9.40 -1.08
N THR A 124 14.34 -9.14 -1.88
CA THR A 124 15.47 -10.07 -2.09
C THR A 124 16.32 -10.29 -0.84
N THR A 125 16.45 -9.29 0.02
CA THR A 125 17.24 -9.37 1.26
C THR A 125 16.40 -9.04 2.48
N LEU A 126 16.81 -9.55 3.66
CA LEU A 126 16.17 -9.21 4.92
C LEU A 126 16.24 -7.70 5.21
N ALA A 127 17.38 -7.07 4.89
CA ALA A 127 17.56 -5.63 5.03
C ALA A 127 16.56 -4.85 4.18
N ALA A 128 16.37 -5.24 2.91
CA ALA A 128 15.40 -4.59 2.03
C ALA A 128 13.95 -4.76 2.52
N ARG A 129 13.59 -5.95 3.01
CA ARG A 129 12.28 -6.19 3.62
C ARG A 129 12.04 -5.32 4.86
N ARG A 130 13.06 -5.18 5.73
CA ARG A 130 13.00 -4.31 6.91
C ARG A 130 12.86 -2.84 6.51
N GLY A 131 13.65 -2.36 5.56
CA GLY A 131 13.58 -1.00 5.05
C GLY A 131 12.23 -0.66 4.43
N MET A 132 11.64 -1.60 3.68
CA MET A 132 10.30 -1.39 3.14
C MET A 132 9.21 -1.46 4.22
N GLY A 133 9.33 -2.36 5.20
CA GLY A 133 8.43 -2.38 6.35
C GLY A 133 8.46 -1.04 7.10
N GLU A 134 9.64 -0.45 7.27
CA GLU A 134 9.79 0.90 7.82
C GLU A 134 9.09 1.95 6.96
N TRP A 135 9.29 1.91 5.63
CA TRP A 135 8.65 2.84 4.70
C TRP A 135 7.13 2.76 4.74
N VAL A 136 6.58 1.54 4.70
CA VAL A 136 5.14 1.27 4.83
C VAL A 136 4.62 1.80 6.17
N ALA A 137 5.31 1.54 7.28
CA ALA A 137 4.89 2.05 8.57
C ALA A 137 4.88 3.59 8.63
N ARG A 138 5.88 4.26 8.02
CA ARG A 138 5.88 5.74 7.91
C ARG A 138 4.68 6.25 7.14
N LEU A 139 4.35 5.59 6.03
CA LEU A 139 3.20 5.96 5.22
C LEU A 139 1.89 5.84 6.01
N LEU A 140 1.70 4.72 6.71
CA LEU A 140 0.54 4.47 7.55
C LEU A 140 0.40 5.52 8.67
N ILE A 141 1.49 5.82 9.39
CA ILE A 141 1.51 6.84 10.45
C ILE A 141 1.23 8.22 9.89
N ASN A 142 1.94 8.64 8.83
CA ASN A 142 1.75 9.96 8.25
C ASN A 142 0.33 10.14 7.72
N GLY A 143 -0.26 9.10 7.14
CA GLY A 143 -1.66 9.14 6.72
C GLY A 143 -2.59 9.36 7.91
N ALA A 144 -2.43 8.60 8.99
CA ALA A 144 -3.24 8.74 10.21
C ALA A 144 -3.09 10.12 10.86
N LEU A 145 -1.87 10.67 10.93
CA LEU A 145 -1.61 12.02 11.41
C LEU A 145 -2.33 13.07 10.55
N THR A 146 -2.16 12.99 9.22
CA THR A 146 -2.66 14.01 8.29
C THR A 146 -4.18 13.95 8.08
N HIS A 147 -4.79 12.77 8.18
CA HIS A 147 -6.17 12.53 7.72
C HIS A 147 -7.05 11.78 8.74
N GLY A 148 -6.48 11.25 9.82
CA GLY A 148 -7.21 10.48 10.82
C GLY A 148 -7.76 11.31 11.98
N MET A 149 -7.17 12.48 12.26
CA MET A 149 -7.56 13.31 13.42
C MET A 149 -8.81 14.17 13.20
N GLU A 150 -9.28 14.32 11.96
CA GLU A 150 -10.44 15.17 11.63
C GLU A 150 -11.77 14.69 12.24
N SER A 151 -11.82 13.47 12.77
CA SER A 151 -13.04 12.85 13.33
C SER A 151 -13.26 13.06 14.84
N ASN A 152 -12.27 13.56 15.59
CA ASN A 152 -12.36 13.67 17.06
C ASN A 152 -12.70 15.07 17.61
N ASP A 153 -12.76 16.12 16.77
CA ASP A 153 -12.96 17.51 17.23
C ASP A 153 -14.43 17.99 17.21
N SER A 154 -15.39 17.07 17.09
CA SER A 154 -16.84 17.42 17.04
C SER A 154 -17.59 17.25 18.37
N GLY A 155 -16.89 17.18 19.50
CA GLY A 155 -17.52 17.00 20.81
C GLY A 155 -16.81 17.70 21.97
N ASP A 156 -16.97 19.02 22.08
CA ASP A 156 -17.47 19.67 23.32
C ASP A 156 -17.57 21.19 23.11
N GLY A 157 -18.80 21.67 23.05
CA GLY A 157 -19.13 23.08 22.88
C GLY A 157 -20.64 23.29 23.06
N GLY A 158 -21.18 22.72 24.14
CA GLY A 158 -22.56 22.92 24.61
C GLY A 158 -22.54 23.40 26.05
#